data_AF-A0A2V8CUK5-F1
#
_entry.id   AF-A0A2V8CUK5-F1
#
_cell.length_a   1.000
_cell.length_b   1.000
_cell.length_c   1.000
_cell.angle_alpha   90.00
_cell.angle_beta   90.00
_cell.angle_gamma   90.00
#
_symmetry.space_group_name_H-M   'P 1'
#
loop_
_entity.id
_entity.type
_entity.pdbx_description
1 polymer ?
#
loop_
_entity_poly.entity_id
_entity_poly.type
_entity_poly.pdbx_seq_one_letter_code
_entity_poly.pdbx_strand_id
1 'polypeptide(L)'
;MTDEPFSVPNRPMAPLREPRPGKPWWTLTKGPSRLSCELFDNGVNGAGYRLLVNGAVFVSRRFGRLDLAVVGADDIRCQLEHDGWIGMYSGLCHTHHGDQHA
;
A
#
# COMPACT_ATOMS: atom_id res chain seq x y z
N MET A 1 7.19 50.03 9.61
CA MET A 1 7.47 49.28 8.37
C MET A 1 8.94 48.91 8.38
N THR A 2 9.26 47.67 8.73
CA THR A 2 10.57 47.07 8.43
C THR A 2 10.29 45.63 8.06
N ASP A 3 10.29 45.42 6.74
CA ASP A 3 10.18 44.15 6.05
C ASP A 3 11.51 43.42 6.24
N GLU A 4 11.60 42.52 7.21
CA GLU A 4 12.74 41.60 7.31
C GLU A 4 12.43 40.34 6.48
N PRO A 5 13.22 40.04 5.44
CA PRO A 5 12.98 38.89 4.59
C PRO A 5 13.35 37.61 5.35
N PHE A 6 12.33 36.84 5.76
CA PHE A 6 12.50 35.47 6.24
C PHE A 6 12.95 34.58 5.06
N SER A 7 14.24 34.55 4.76
CA SER A 7 14.83 33.59 3.83
C SER A 7 16.10 33.01 4.42
N VAL A 8 15.98 31.79 4.96
CA VAL A 8 17.12 30.92 5.29
C VAL A 8 17.43 30.09 4.03
N PRO A 9 18.50 30.39 3.27
CA PRO A 9 18.69 29.85 1.92
C PRO A 9 19.54 28.57 1.91
N ASN A 10 19.50 27.74 2.95
CA ASN A 10 20.30 26.50 2.96
C ASN A 10 19.83 25.45 3.99
N ARG A 11 18.58 24.99 3.92
CA ARG A 11 18.27 23.70 4.57
C ARG A 11 18.79 22.59 3.65
N PRO A 12 19.74 21.75 4.08
CA PRO A 12 20.05 20.54 3.34
C PRO A 12 18.75 19.76 3.18
N MET A 13 18.36 19.49 1.93
CA MET A 13 17.21 18.67 1.61
C MET A 13 17.43 17.34 2.35
N ALA A 14 16.50 16.99 3.26
CA ALA A 14 16.60 15.72 3.96
C ALA A 14 16.78 14.62 2.91
N PRO A 15 17.70 13.67 3.11
CA PRO A 15 17.94 12.62 2.14
C PRO A 15 16.62 11.94 1.81
N LEU A 16 16.33 11.80 0.52
CA LEU A 16 15.15 11.09 0.05
C LEU A 16 15.19 9.70 0.66
N ARG A 17 14.35 9.44 1.67
CA ARG A 17 14.32 8.14 2.34
C ARG A 17 13.97 7.12 1.27
N GLU A 18 14.94 6.27 0.94
CA GLU A 18 14.68 5.12 0.08
C GLU A 18 13.48 4.37 0.68
N PRO A 19 12.41 4.14 -0.10
CA PRO A 19 11.27 3.41 0.42
C PRO A 19 11.76 2.04 0.86
N ARG A 20 11.68 1.73 2.16
CA ARG A 20 12.01 0.39 2.63
C ARG A 20 11.14 -0.61 1.85
N PRO A 21 11.73 -1.67 1.29
CA PRO A 21 10.96 -2.73 0.68
C PRO A 21 9.99 -3.28 1.73
N GLY A 22 8.70 -3.37 1.37
CA GLY A 22 7.72 -3.95 2.29
C GLY A 22 7.89 -5.46 2.36
N LYS A 23 7.31 -6.07 3.40
CA LYS A 23 7.13 -7.51 3.49
C LYS A 23 6.18 -7.97 2.37
N PRO A 24 6.57 -8.93 1.50
CA PRO A 24 5.66 -9.50 0.52
C PRO A 24 4.42 -10.10 1.21
N TRP A 25 3.23 -9.73 0.73
CA TRP A 25 1.97 -10.16 1.31
C TRP A 25 1.26 -11.17 0.41
N TRP A 26 0.90 -10.77 -0.81
CA TRP A 26 0.33 -11.65 -1.82
C TRP A 26 0.81 -11.28 -3.22
N THR A 27 0.61 -12.17 -4.17
CA THR A 27 0.85 -11.93 -5.59
C THR A 27 -0.29 -12.53 -6.39
N LEU A 28 -0.80 -11.75 -7.34
CA LEU A 28 -1.79 -12.15 -8.31
C LEU A 28 -1.22 -12.05 -9.73
N THR A 29 -1.79 -12.82 -10.65
CA THR A 29 -1.48 -12.73 -12.09
C THR A 29 -2.74 -12.58 -12.93
N LYS A 30 -2.63 -11.87 -14.04
CA LYS A 30 -3.69 -11.74 -15.06
C LYS A 30 -3.04 -11.66 -16.44
N GLY A 31 -3.05 -12.76 -17.17
CA GLY A 31 -2.31 -12.90 -18.42
C GLY A 31 -0.79 -12.66 -18.20
N PRO A 32 -0.16 -11.72 -18.94
CA PRO A 32 1.27 -11.42 -18.77
C PRO A 32 1.56 -10.50 -17.57
N SER A 33 0.53 -9.93 -16.95
CA SER A 33 0.69 -8.98 -15.85
C SER A 33 0.79 -9.71 -14.52
N ARG A 34 1.75 -9.30 -13.71
CA ARG A 34 1.92 -9.73 -12.32
C ARG A 34 1.69 -8.55 -11.40
N LEU A 35 0.81 -8.71 -10.42
CA LEU A 35 0.55 -7.72 -9.39
C LEU A 35 1.02 -8.29 -8.05
N SER A 36 1.95 -7.61 -7.39
CA SER A 36 2.43 -7.98 -6.05
C SER A 36 2.00 -6.94 -5.03
N CYS A 37 1.59 -7.39 -3.85
CA CYS A 37 1.33 -6.52 -2.71
C CYS A 37 2.44 -6.67 -1.67
N GLU A 38 2.93 -5.55 -1.17
CA GLU A 38 3.88 -5.47 -0.08
C GLU A 38 3.26 -4.68 1.07
N LEU A 39 3.43 -5.17 2.30
CA LEU A 39 3.06 -4.47 3.54
C LEU A 39 4.30 -3.83 4.16
N PHE A 40 4.19 -2.61 4.63
CA PHE A 40 5.25 -1.94 5.37
C PHE A 40 4.72 -1.42 6.71
N ASP A 41 5.52 -1.55 7.75
CA ASP A 41 5.25 -1.02 9.08
C ASP A 41 6.39 -0.10 9.49
N ASN A 42 6.07 1.17 9.74
CA ASN A 42 7.02 2.18 10.20
C ASN A 42 6.83 2.53 11.69
N GLY A 43 6.18 1.65 12.45
CA GLY A 43 5.90 1.81 13.87
C GLY A 43 5.07 3.06 14.13
N VAL A 44 5.66 4.03 14.83
CA VAL A 44 5.02 5.32 15.16
C VAL A 44 4.60 6.14 13.93
N ASN A 45 5.21 5.90 12.77
CA ASN A 45 4.86 6.58 11.51
C ASN A 45 3.74 5.87 10.74
N GLY A 46 3.11 4.86 11.34
CA GLY A 46 2.03 4.08 10.76
C GLY A 46 2.52 2.96 9.84
N ALA A 47 1.55 2.25 9.27
CA ALA A 47 1.77 1.13 8.37
C ALA A 47 1.10 1.39 7.02
N GLY A 48 1.27 0.50 6.07
CA GLY A 48 0.61 0.62 4.78
C GLY A 48 0.86 -0.57 3.88
N TYR A 49 0.20 -0.55 2.73
CA TYR A 49 0.49 -1.47 1.65
C TYR A 49 0.87 -0.72 0.38
N ARG A 50 1.57 -1.43 -0.49
CA ARG A 50 1.95 -0.99 -1.82
C ARG A 50 1.65 -2.11 -2.81
N LEU A 51 1.01 -1.75 -3.92
CA LEU A 51 0.82 -2.66 -5.04
C LEU A 51 1.83 -2.31 -6.13
N LEU A 52 2.46 -3.34 -6.67
CA LEU A 52 3.41 -3.22 -7.76
C LEU A 52 2.94 -4.04 -8.96
N VAL A 53 2.81 -3.39 -10.12
CA VAL A 53 2.52 -4.06 -11.39
C VAL A 53 3.85 -4.30 -12.09
N ASN A 54 4.18 -5.56 -12.33
CA ASN A 54 5.45 -5.99 -12.94
C ASN A 54 6.68 -5.37 -12.25
N GLY A 55 6.61 -5.20 -10.93
CA GLY A 55 7.68 -4.60 -10.12
C GLY A 55 7.67 -3.07 -10.05
N ALA A 56 6.83 -2.38 -10.81
CA ALA A 56 6.66 -0.93 -10.75
C ALA A 56 5.54 -0.53 -9.79
N VAL A 57 5.77 0.46 -8.93
CA VAL A 57 4.77 0.95 -7.97
C VAL A 57 3.55 1.50 -8.71
N PHE A 58 2.40 0.89 -8.47
CA PHE A 58 1.13 1.33 -9.04
C PHE A 58 0.35 2.20 -8.05
N VAL A 59 0.17 1.70 -6.83
CA VAL A 59 -0.52 2.43 -5.76
C VAL A 59 0.11 2.12 -4.41
N SER A 60 0.04 3.07 -3.49
CA SER A 60 0.36 2.84 -2.09
C SER A 60 -0.66 3.52 -1.20
N ARG A 61 -1.02 2.87 -0.10
CA ARG A 61 -1.98 3.39 0.87
C ARG A 61 -1.39 3.29 2.27
N ARG A 62 -1.51 4.38 3.03
CA ARG A 62 -1.05 4.47 4.42
C ARG A 62 -2.22 4.36 5.38
N PHE A 63 -1.96 3.75 6.52
CA PHE A 63 -2.88 3.53 7.62
C PHE A 63 -2.17 3.85 8.94
N GLY A 64 -2.95 4.17 9.97
CA GLY A 64 -2.39 4.38 11.31
C GLY A 64 -1.84 3.10 11.96
N ARG A 65 -2.28 1.92 11.50
CA ARG A 65 -1.95 0.62 12.10
C ARG A 65 -1.78 -0.48 11.06
N LEU A 66 -0.98 -1.50 11.38
CA LEU A 66 -0.68 -2.63 10.49
C LEU A 66 -1.90 -3.51 10.22
N ASP A 67 -2.75 -3.75 11.22
CA ASP A 67 -3.97 -4.55 11.06
C ASP A 67 -4.93 -3.95 10.02
N LEU A 68 -5.09 -2.62 10.00
CA LEU A 68 -5.89 -1.94 8.98
C LEU A 68 -5.25 -2.02 7.59
N ALA A 69 -3.91 -1.98 7.51
CA ALA A 69 -3.21 -2.15 6.25
C ALA A 69 -3.37 -3.57 5.68
N VAL A 70 -3.38 -4.59 6.54
CA VAL A 70 -3.65 -5.98 6.16
C VAL A 70 -5.08 -6.11 5.63
N VAL A 71 -6.08 -5.64 6.39
CA VAL A 71 -7.49 -5.71 5.97
C VAL A 71 -7.70 -5.00 4.63
N GLY A 72 -7.15 -3.79 4.46
CA GLY A 72 -7.26 -3.05 3.19
C GLY A 72 -6.53 -3.74 2.03
N ALA A 73 -5.41 -4.41 2.28
CA ALA A 73 -4.70 -5.17 1.26
C ALA A 73 -5.49 -6.43 0.83
N ASP A 74 -6.15 -7.09 1.78
CA ASP A 74 -6.97 -8.27 1.50
C ASP A 74 -8.29 -7.92 0.80
N ASP A 75 -8.91 -6.80 1.16
CA ASP A 75 -10.11 -6.28 0.47
C ASP A 75 -9.82 -6.00 -1.02
N ILE A 76 -8.69 -5.35 -1.31
CA ILE A 76 -8.24 -5.14 -2.68
C ILE A 76 -7.93 -6.46 -3.39
N ARG A 77 -7.32 -7.44 -2.70
CA ARG A 77 -7.10 -8.77 -3.27
C ARG A 77 -8.41 -9.40 -3.71
N CYS A 78 -9.42 -9.41 -2.84
CA CYS A 78 -10.74 -9.97 -3.12
C CYS A 78 -11.38 -9.30 -4.35
N GLN A 79 -11.30 -7.96 -4.44
CA GLN A 79 -11.81 -7.23 -5.60
C GLN A 79 -11.07 -7.61 -6.89
N LEU A 80 -9.74 -7.72 -6.84
CA LEU A 80 -8.94 -8.11 -8.00
C LEU A 80 -9.22 -9.55 -8.43
N GLU A 81 -9.38 -10.46 -7.48
CA GLU A 81 -9.77 -11.84 -7.75
C GLU A 81 -11.14 -11.91 -8.44
N HIS A 82 -12.11 -11.12 -7.96
CA HIS A 82 -13.40 -10.95 -8.63
C HIS A 82 -13.25 -10.40 -10.06
N ASP A 83 -12.31 -9.48 -10.27
CA ASP A 83 -12.01 -8.91 -11.59
C ASP A 83 -11.17 -9.84 -12.50
N GLY A 84 -10.96 -11.09 -12.09
CA GLY A 84 -10.29 -12.13 -12.86
C GLY A 84 -8.77 -12.19 -12.71
N TRP A 85 -8.22 -11.61 -11.64
CA TRP A 85 -6.85 -11.89 -11.23
C TRP A 85 -6.77 -13.21 -10.46
N ILE A 86 -5.67 -13.93 -10.60
CA ILE A 86 -5.52 -15.28 -10.03
C ILE A 86 -4.40 -15.29 -8.99
N GLY A 87 -4.72 -15.70 -7.76
CA GLY A 87 -3.73 -15.88 -6.70
C GLY A 87 -2.94 -17.17 -6.84
N MET A 88 -1.62 -17.12 -6.64
CA MET A 88 -0.76 -18.32 -6.68
C MET A 88 -0.91 -19.25 -5.47
N TYR A 89 -1.65 -18.85 -4.42
CA TYR A 89 -1.92 -19.70 -3.26
C TYR A 89 -3.40 -19.57 -2.87
N SER A 90 -4.15 -20.62 -3.18
CA SER A 90 -5.58 -20.77 -2.91
C SER A 90 -5.85 -20.82 -1.41
N GLY A 91 -6.64 -19.88 -0.92
CA GLY A 91 -7.15 -19.89 0.44
C GLY A 91 -8.25 -18.86 0.59
N LEU A 92 -9.39 -19.16 -0.05
CA LEU A 92 -10.73 -18.62 0.21
C LEU A 92 -10.77 -17.16 0.69
N CYS A 93 -10.96 -16.23 -0.23
CA CYS A 93 -11.49 -14.91 0.07
C CYS A 93 -12.86 -15.07 0.76
N HIS A 94 -12.88 -15.01 2.09
CA HIS A 94 -14.12 -14.85 2.85
C HIS A 94 -14.69 -13.47 2.50
N THR A 95 -15.67 -13.47 1.62
CA THR A 95 -16.47 -12.31 1.25
C THR A 95 -17.17 -11.80 2.51
N HIS A 96 -16.53 -10.88 3.24
CA HIS A 96 -17.22 -10.09 4.26
C HIS A 96 -17.94 -8.96 3.53
N HIS A 97 -19.05 -9.31 2.87
CA HIS A 97 -20.00 -8.33 2.37
C HIS A 97 -20.63 -7.67 3.60
N GLY A 98 -20.26 -6.42 3.85
CA GLY A 98 -20.83 -5.61 4.93
C GLY A 98 -22.29 -5.34 4.65
N ASP A 99 -23.16 -6.18 5.22
CA ASP A 99 -24.57 -5.87 5.42
C ASP A 99 -24.64 -4.85 6.57
N GLN A 100 -24.61 -3.57 6.23
CA GLN A 100 -25.04 -2.48 7.12
C GLN A 100 -26.21 -1.76 6.47
N HIS A 101 -27.38 -2.38 6.59
CA HIS A 101 -28.66 -1.68 6.51
C HIS A 101 -29.51 -2.06 7.73
N ALA A 102 -29.53 -1.18 8.74
CA ALA A 102 -30.65 -0.99 9.65
C ALA A 102 -30.50 0.36 10.37
#